data_AF-A0A972NYL6-F1
#
_entry.id   AF-A0A972NYL6-F1
#
_cell.length_a   1.000
_cell.length_b   1.000
_cell.length_c   1.000
_cell.angle_alpha   90.00
_cell.angle_beta   90.00
_cell.angle_gamma   90.00
#
_symmetry.space_group_name_H-M   'P 1'
#
loop_
_entity.id
_entity.type
_entity.pdbx_description
1 polymer ?
#
loop_
_entity_poly.entity_id
_entity_poly.type
_entity_poly.pdbx_seq_one_letter_code
_entity_poly.pdbx_strand_id
1 'polypeptide(L)'
;MTYRSACIAHTFISTNHLIDLAMPELVDLSARTHLRADLWVMQGADVVNIARVPSAADSRAMAPIGERLPALASAPGRAMLSHLPAEVLAERIAELAEASDPVLTPAEQAACERALADTAARGYVLEAGSTVNDETTISAAVLDADGECLAAVSVSGWLGEVNEDDLVSQFVQPVLATARALSNLRIQTWSRAVSRPAEGKDASAAPEEDEDDPLFIASAARGFRVLEAFTPANSVPTLTALHRLTGLPVATVQRIVDTLMACGYVEKDALHKTFRLTVKTLDMLLNFQMSNRIIKTIWPRLVQLRDHCGLRCSFCILADNDIVHLLHVQSHPHADYHTAFVGRRLPALSTSGGLAILSTLDDERLDAVPANNTPKPITPFTITDKDTLQRAIVAAREKGYAFTDQQSIMFEVNVAAPIVEADGQVLGAMVVSAPKRDWTVARLEEEIVPRLLSYTRSMFS
;
A
#
# COMPACT_ATOMS: atom_id res chain seq x y z
N MET A 1 -4.18 1.72 -17.28
CA MET A 1 -3.35 2.28 -16.19
C MET A 1 -2.06 1.48 -16.11
N THR A 2 -0.93 2.14 -15.80
CA THR A 2 0.40 1.49 -15.70
C THR A 2 0.88 1.45 -14.25
N TYR A 3 2.05 0.86 -14.01
CA TYR A 3 2.69 0.79 -12.69
C TYR A 3 2.90 2.17 -12.04
N ARG A 4 2.95 3.26 -12.81
CA ARG A 4 3.07 4.64 -12.30
C ARG A 4 1.93 5.02 -11.36
N SER A 5 0.76 4.43 -11.54
CA SER A 5 -0.39 4.56 -10.63
C SER A 5 -0.03 4.11 -9.21
N ALA A 6 0.73 3.02 -9.09
CA ALA A 6 1.23 2.55 -7.81
C ALA A 6 2.26 3.51 -7.21
N CYS A 7 3.15 4.08 -8.04
CA CYS A 7 4.15 5.06 -7.57
C CYS A 7 3.52 6.33 -6.98
N ILE A 8 2.41 6.83 -7.54
CA ILE A 8 1.70 7.99 -6.97
C ILE A 8 1.06 7.61 -5.63
N ALA A 9 0.37 6.46 -5.56
CA ALA A 9 -0.22 5.96 -4.33
C ALA A 9 0.82 5.68 -3.23
N HIS A 10 2.03 5.25 -3.62
CA HIS A 10 3.14 5.00 -2.70
C HIS A 10 3.44 6.19 -1.80
N THR A 11 3.45 7.41 -2.35
CA THR A 11 3.72 8.63 -1.57
C THR A 11 2.64 8.83 -0.51
N PHE A 12 1.36 8.65 -0.83
CA PHE A 12 0.30 8.70 0.17
C PHE A 12 0.50 7.64 1.26
N ILE A 13 0.69 6.37 0.87
CA ILE A 13 0.78 5.26 1.82
C ILE A 13 1.98 5.41 2.77
N SER A 14 3.16 5.70 2.22
CA SER A 14 4.43 5.72 2.96
C SER A 14 4.66 6.97 3.81
N THR A 15 3.80 7.99 3.68
CA THR A 15 3.92 9.26 4.42
C THR A 15 2.71 9.52 5.30
N ASN A 16 1.70 8.64 5.25
CA ASN A 16 0.53 8.74 6.09
C ASN A 16 0.83 8.18 7.48
N HIS A 17 0.97 9.09 8.44
CA HIS A 17 1.32 8.75 9.81
C HIS A 17 0.33 7.79 10.49
N LEU A 18 -0.95 7.86 10.13
CA LEU A 18 -1.95 6.94 10.67
C LEU A 18 -1.67 5.50 10.21
N ILE A 19 -1.24 5.29 8.96
CA ILE A 19 -0.86 3.96 8.46
C ILE A 19 0.37 3.45 9.22
N ASP A 20 1.39 4.29 9.40
CA ASP A 20 2.62 3.92 10.11
C ASP A 20 2.35 3.50 11.57
N LEU A 21 1.46 4.22 12.26
CA LEU A 21 1.07 3.93 13.63
C LEU A 21 0.13 2.73 13.74
N ALA A 22 -0.75 2.52 12.76
CA ALA A 22 -1.75 1.46 12.78
C ALA A 22 -1.20 0.10 12.35
N MET A 23 -0.27 0.07 11.40
CA MET A 23 0.26 -1.18 10.85
C MET A 23 0.70 -2.18 11.94
N PRO A 24 1.38 -1.75 13.03
CA PRO A 24 1.71 -2.66 14.10
C PRO A 24 0.55 -3.34 14.79
N GLU A 25 -0.45 -2.55 15.16
CA GLU A 25 -1.62 -3.04 15.84
C GLU A 25 -2.45 -3.93 14.91
N LEU A 26 -2.49 -3.64 13.59
CA LEU A 26 -3.17 -4.49 12.61
C LEU A 26 -2.50 -5.86 12.44
N VAL A 27 -1.16 -5.93 12.48
CA VAL A 27 -0.45 -7.22 12.40
C VAL A 27 -0.73 -8.07 13.63
N ASP A 28 -0.66 -7.47 14.83
CA ASP A 28 -0.99 -8.16 16.08
C ASP A 28 -2.47 -8.59 16.11
N LEU A 29 -3.39 -7.72 15.68
CA LEU A 29 -4.82 -8.02 15.59
C LEU A 29 -5.08 -9.20 14.64
N SER A 30 -4.47 -9.21 13.47
CA SER A 30 -4.57 -10.33 12.52
C SER A 30 -3.94 -11.61 13.08
N ALA A 31 -2.83 -11.51 13.81
CA ALA A 31 -2.19 -12.66 14.46
C ALA A 31 -3.04 -13.29 15.56
N ARG A 32 -3.74 -12.48 16.36
CA ARG A 32 -4.61 -12.95 17.44
C ARG A 32 -5.92 -13.53 16.95
N THR A 33 -6.49 -12.93 15.91
CA THR A 33 -7.81 -13.31 15.39
C THR A 33 -7.75 -14.32 14.25
N HIS A 34 -6.58 -14.48 13.62
CA HIS A 34 -6.41 -15.21 12.36
C HIS A 34 -7.28 -14.69 11.19
N LEU A 35 -7.84 -13.49 11.34
CA LEU A 35 -8.67 -12.82 10.34
C LEU A 35 -7.90 -11.70 9.62
N ARG A 36 -8.48 -11.23 8.52
CA ARG A 36 -8.02 -10.01 7.84
C ARG A 36 -8.14 -8.86 8.81
N ALA A 37 -7.12 -8.02 8.93
CA ALA A 37 -7.21 -6.76 9.69
C ALA A 37 -7.11 -5.57 8.74
N ASP A 38 -7.99 -4.60 8.91
CA ASP A 38 -8.19 -3.48 7.99
C ASP A 38 -8.26 -2.14 8.72
N LEU A 39 -7.77 -1.07 8.07
CA LEU A 39 -7.91 0.31 8.51
C LEU A 39 -8.64 1.14 7.47
N TRP A 40 -9.68 1.83 7.92
CA TRP A 40 -10.61 2.57 7.07
C TRP A 40 -10.66 4.05 7.45
N VAL A 41 -10.78 4.92 6.46
CA VAL A 41 -11.03 6.36 6.66
C VAL A 41 -12.23 6.82 5.86
N MET A 42 -12.93 7.84 6.35
CA MET A 42 -14.08 8.41 5.66
C MET A 42 -13.64 9.31 4.52
N GLN A 43 -14.30 9.18 3.37
CA GLN A 43 -14.13 10.09 2.25
C GLN A 43 -15.46 10.30 1.53
N GLY A 44 -16.06 11.48 1.71
CA GLY A 44 -17.35 11.79 1.12
C GLY A 44 -18.39 10.79 1.61
N ALA A 45 -19.03 10.07 0.68
CA ALA A 45 -20.06 9.09 1.00
C ALA A 45 -19.56 7.68 1.35
N ASP A 46 -18.26 7.46 1.17
CA ASP A 46 -17.64 6.15 1.33
C ASP A 46 -16.71 6.11 2.54
N VAL A 47 -16.37 4.89 2.93
CA VAL A 47 -15.13 4.59 3.65
C VAL A 47 -14.13 3.95 2.69
N VAL A 48 -12.86 4.30 2.85
CA VAL A 48 -11.76 3.83 2.00
C VAL A 48 -10.76 3.05 2.84
N ASN A 49 -10.42 1.84 2.40
CA ASN A 49 -9.37 1.04 3.02
C ASN A 49 -8.00 1.65 2.71
N ILE A 50 -7.24 2.03 3.74
CA ILE A 50 -5.91 2.63 3.57
C ILE A 50 -4.76 1.74 4.03
N ALA A 51 -5.05 0.70 4.82
CA ALA A 51 -4.09 -0.31 5.22
C ALA A 51 -4.78 -1.65 5.46
N ARG A 52 -4.06 -2.74 5.16
CA ARG A 52 -4.57 -4.12 5.25
C ARG A 52 -3.46 -5.09 5.64
N VAL A 53 -3.77 -6.00 6.54
CA VAL A 53 -3.00 -7.21 6.83
C VAL A 53 -3.86 -8.41 6.45
N PRO A 54 -3.49 -9.14 5.38
CA PRO A 54 -4.27 -10.30 4.94
C PRO A 54 -4.09 -11.48 5.89
N SER A 55 -5.10 -12.33 5.95
CA SER A 55 -5.07 -13.66 6.56
C SER A 55 -4.82 -14.77 5.53
N ALA A 56 -4.53 -15.98 5.99
CA ALA A 56 -4.41 -17.15 5.12
C ALA A 56 -5.71 -17.48 4.37
N ALA A 57 -6.86 -17.20 5.00
CA ALA A 57 -8.19 -17.39 4.43
C ALA A 57 -8.48 -16.41 3.26
N ASP A 58 -7.84 -15.23 3.25
CA ASP A 58 -8.00 -14.21 2.19
C ASP A 58 -7.31 -14.55 0.87
N SER A 59 -6.57 -15.66 0.79
CA SER A 59 -5.86 -16.03 -0.45
C SER A 59 -6.78 -16.26 -1.65
N ARG A 60 -8.09 -16.41 -1.44
CA ARG A 60 -9.08 -16.72 -2.51
C ARG A 60 -9.49 -15.50 -3.35
N ALA A 61 -9.45 -14.29 -2.78
CA ALA A 61 -9.85 -13.07 -3.48
C ALA A 61 -8.93 -11.90 -3.11
N MET A 62 -8.35 -11.26 -4.12
CA MET A 62 -7.55 -10.07 -3.90
C MET A 62 -8.46 -8.90 -3.51
N ALA A 63 -8.30 -8.42 -2.28
CA ALA A 63 -8.93 -7.22 -1.79
C ALA A 63 -7.81 -6.17 -1.61
N PRO A 64 -7.64 -5.20 -2.53
CA PRO A 64 -6.51 -4.27 -2.48
C PRO A 64 -6.77 -3.07 -1.57
N ILE A 65 -5.70 -2.39 -1.15
CA ILE A 65 -5.78 -1.07 -0.53
C ILE A 65 -6.40 -0.08 -1.54
N GLY A 66 -7.25 0.83 -1.06
CA GLY A 66 -8.04 1.76 -1.85
C GLY A 66 -9.49 1.31 -2.09
N GLU A 67 -9.85 0.10 -1.66
CA GLU A 67 -11.23 -0.39 -1.68
C GLU A 67 -12.20 0.59 -1.01
N ARG A 68 -13.37 0.78 -1.64
CA ARG A 68 -14.43 1.70 -1.19
C ARG A 68 -15.69 0.93 -0.82
N LEU A 69 -16.28 1.29 0.31
CA LEU A 69 -17.58 0.79 0.73
C LEU A 69 -18.48 1.98 1.09
N PRO A 70 -19.80 1.93 0.78
CA PRO A 70 -20.71 2.97 1.21
C PRO A 70 -20.72 3.08 2.74
N ALA A 71 -20.62 4.31 3.27
CA ALA A 71 -20.43 4.51 4.71
C ALA A 71 -21.64 4.00 5.53
N LEU A 72 -22.86 4.24 5.07
CA LEU A 72 -24.07 3.79 5.78
C LEU A 72 -24.30 2.27 5.72
N ALA A 73 -23.82 1.62 4.66
CA ALA A 73 -24.10 0.21 4.37
C ALA A 73 -22.96 -0.73 4.79
N SER A 74 -21.91 -0.23 5.45
CA SER A 74 -20.74 -1.03 5.84
C SER A 74 -20.47 -0.94 7.33
N ALA A 75 -19.97 -2.04 7.92
CA ALA A 75 -19.52 -2.06 9.31
C ALA A 75 -18.52 -0.93 9.67
N PRO A 76 -17.42 -0.71 8.91
CA PRO A 76 -16.49 0.39 9.22
C PRO A 76 -17.14 1.76 9.13
N GLY A 77 -17.98 2.01 8.12
CA GLY A 77 -18.65 3.31 7.99
C GLY A 77 -19.65 3.58 9.11
N ARG A 78 -20.45 2.59 9.52
CA ARG A 78 -21.35 2.70 10.68
C ARG A 78 -20.59 2.90 11.99
N ALA A 79 -19.45 2.24 12.17
CA ALA A 79 -18.59 2.46 13.33
C ALA A 79 -18.08 3.90 13.39
N MET A 80 -17.68 4.49 12.25
CA MET A 80 -17.24 5.88 12.21
C MET A 80 -18.39 6.88 12.43
N LEU A 81 -19.53 6.66 11.77
CA LEU A 81 -20.70 7.54 11.85
C LEU A 81 -21.35 7.55 13.23
N SER A 82 -21.23 6.49 14.03
CA SER A 82 -21.79 6.44 15.39
C SER A 82 -21.15 7.42 16.37
N HIS A 83 -20.02 8.03 16.00
CA HIS A 83 -19.31 9.03 16.79
C HIS A 83 -19.57 10.48 16.33
N LEU A 84 -20.39 10.69 15.29
CA LEU A 84 -20.78 12.04 14.92
C LEU A 84 -21.73 12.65 15.97
N PRO A 85 -21.65 13.97 16.23
CA PRO A 85 -22.63 14.67 17.04
C PRO A 85 -24.05 14.46 16.51
N ALA A 86 -25.02 14.28 17.42
CA ALA A 86 -26.41 13.99 17.05
C ALA A 86 -27.03 15.09 16.15
N GLU A 87 -26.56 16.33 16.30
CA GLU A 87 -26.99 17.49 15.51
C GLU A 87 -26.58 17.37 14.04
N VAL A 88 -25.44 16.75 13.74
CA VAL A 88 -24.89 16.60 12.39
C VAL A 88 -25.26 15.25 11.79
N LEU A 89 -25.53 14.25 12.64
CA LEU A 89 -25.75 12.87 12.21
C LEU A 89 -26.97 12.72 11.28
N ALA A 90 -28.10 13.37 11.60
CA ALA A 90 -29.32 13.25 10.78
C ALA A 90 -29.14 13.85 9.38
N GLU A 91 -28.52 15.03 9.29
CA GLU A 91 -28.17 15.67 8.01
C GLU A 91 -27.20 14.78 7.23
N ARG A 92 -26.18 14.24 7.91
CA ARG A 92 -25.19 13.38 7.29
C ARG A 92 -25.80 12.08 6.75
N ILE A 93 -26.72 11.44 7.47
CA ILE A 93 -27.43 10.24 6.98
C ILE A 93 -28.19 10.57 5.69
N ALA A 94 -28.90 11.70 5.64
CA ALA A 94 -29.64 12.12 4.46
C ALA A 94 -28.71 12.35 3.25
N GLU A 95 -27.60 13.08 3.43
CA GLU A 95 -26.59 13.31 2.38
C GLU A 95 -26.02 11.99 1.82
N LEU A 96 -25.68 11.05 2.72
CA LEU A 96 -25.08 9.78 2.36
C LEU A 96 -26.06 8.86 1.62
N ALA A 97 -27.34 8.94 1.95
CA ALA A 97 -28.42 8.21 1.30
C ALA A 97 -28.64 8.68 -0.14
N GLU A 98 -28.70 10.00 -0.34
CA GLU A 98 -28.83 10.59 -1.68
C GLU A 98 -27.68 10.19 -2.59
N ALA A 99 -26.46 10.08 -2.06
CA ALA A 99 -25.29 9.65 -2.80
C ALA A 99 -25.29 8.15 -3.18
N SER A 100 -26.08 7.32 -2.49
CA SER A 100 -26.09 5.85 -2.63
C SER A 100 -27.25 5.30 -3.49
N ASP A 101 -28.20 6.15 -3.91
CA ASP A 101 -29.39 5.87 -4.78
C ASP A 101 -30.20 4.61 -4.36
N PRO A 102 -31.26 4.71 -3.52
CA PRO A 102 -32.37 5.67 -3.56
C PRO A 102 -32.61 6.46 -2.25
N VAL A 103 -33.52 7.45 -2.30
CA VAL A 103 -33.97 8.24 -1.13
C VAL A 103 -34.46 7.30 -0.02
N LEU A 104 -33.76 7.30 1.12
CA LEU A 104 -34.20 6.59 2.34
C LEU A 104 -35.59 7.08 2.74
N THR A 105 -36.50 6.15 2.99
CA THR A 105 -37.76 6.46 3.65
C THR A 105 -37.49 6.91 5.10
N PRO A 106 -38.39 7.71 5.73
CA PRO A 106 -38.24 8.09 7.13
C PRO A 106 -38.10 6.89 8.09
N ALA A 107 -38.69 5.74 7.74
CA ALA A 107 -38.56 4.51 8.52
C ALA A 107 -37.16 3.89 8.43
N GLU A 108 -36.55 3.91 7.24
CA GLU A 108 -35.19 3.42 7.02
C GLU A 108 -34.16 4.38 7.63
N GLN A 109 -34.37 5.69 7.52
CA GLN A 109 -33.56 6.70 8.23
C GLN A 109 -33.60 6.46 9.75
N ALA A 110 -34.79 6.32 10.34
CA ALA A 110 -34.92 6.04 11.76
C ALA A 110 -34.29 4.68 12.16
N ALA A 111 -34.25 3.71 11.25
CA ALA A 111 -33.55 2.44 11.48
C ALA A 111 -32.03 2.62 11.48
N CYS A 112 -31.48 3.41 10.55
CA CYS A 112 -30.07 3.79 10.54
C CYS A 112 -29.67 4.53 11.82
N GLU A 113 -30.45 5.54 12.23
CA GLU A 113 -30.20 6.29 13.47
C GLU A 113 -30.20 5.37 14.70
N ARG A 114 -31.17 4.46 14.80
CA ARG A 114 -31.19 3.46 15.90
C ARG A 114 -29.97 2.54 15.87
N ALA A 115 -29.57 2.06 14.69
CA ALA A 115 -28.41 1.18 14.56
C ALA A 115 -27.10 1.89 14.94
N LEU A 116 -26.96 3.17 14.61
CA LEU A 116 -25.81 3.98 14.98
C LEU A 116 -25.81 4.31 16.48
N ALA A 117 -26.98 4.57 17.07
CA ALA A 117 -27.10 4.76 18.52
C ALA A 117 -26.74 3.49 19.31
N ASP A 118 -27.17 2.30 18.86
CA ASP A 118 -26.77 1.02 19.45
C ASP A 118 -25.24 0.81 19.32
N THR A 119 -24.69 1.14 18.14
CA THR A 119 -23.24 1.07 17.90
C THR A 119 -22.48 2.00 18.85
N ALA A 120 -22.94 3.24 19.03
CA ALA A 120 -22.33 4.19 19.95
C ALA A 120 -22.35 3.69 21.41
N ALA A 121 -23.44 3.03 21.82
CA ALA A 121 -23.58 2.47 23.17
C ALA A 121 -22.65 1.26 23.41
N ARG A 122 -22.48 0.39 22.41
CA ARG A 122 -21.65 -0.82 22.52
C ARG A 122 -20.17 -0.61 22.19
N GLY A 123 -19.86 0.39 21.36
CA GLY A 123 -18.51 0.73 20.88
C GLY A 123 -18.02 -0.09 19.67
N TYR A 124 -18.85 -0.97 19.10
CA TYR A 124 -18.49 -1.77 17.92
C TYR A 124 -19.70 -2.15 17.05
N VAL A 125 -19.43 -2.37 15.76
CA VAL A 125 -20.37 -2.94 14.80
C VAL A 125 -19.99 -4.40 14.53
N LEU A 126 -21.00 -5.27 14.50
CA LEU A 126 -20.91 -6.64 14.01
C LEU A 126 -21.84 -6.77 12.81
N GLU A 127 -21.30 -7.18 11.68
CA GLU A 127 -22.01 -7.40 10.44
C GLU A 127 -21.75 -8.82 9.98
N ALA A 128 -22.76 -9.69 10.12
CA ALA A 128 -22.69 -11.08 9.70
C ALA A 128 -23.19 -11.20 8.26
N GLY A 129 -22.34 -11.73 7.37
CA GLY A 129 -22.70 -12.01 5.98
C GLY A 129 -23.01 -10.74 5.18
N SER A 130 -21.97 -10.09 4.64
CA SER A 130 -22.22 -9.09 3.59
C SER A 130 -22.73 -9.78 2.32
N THR A 131 -23.61 -9.11 1.57
CA THR A 131 -24.26 -9.60 0.33
C THR A 131 -23.28 -10.02 -0.77
N VAL A 132 -21.98 -9.72 -0.62
CA VAL A 132 -20.96 -9.95 -1.65
C VAL A 132 -20.10 -11.18 -1.36
N ASN A 133 -19.79 -11.48 -0.09
CA ASN A 133 -18.77 -12.50 0.25
C ASN A 133 -19.09 -13.42 1.44
N ASP A 134 -20.26 -13.34 2.08
CA ASP A 134 -20.62 -14.13 3.28
C ASP A 134 -19.60 -14.03 4.45
N GLU A 135 -18.78 -12.98 4.46
CA GLU A 135 -17.81 -12.70 5.54
C GLU A 135 -18.50 -12.00 6.71
N THR A 136 -18.06 -12.33 7.92
CA THR A 136 -18.41 -11.57 9.13
C THR A 136 -17.37 -10.47 9.33
N THR A 137 -17.83 -9.23 9.52
CA THR A 137 -16.98 -8.07 9.77
C THR A 137 -17.28 -7.49 11.15
N ILE A 138 -16.24 -7.22 11.93
CA ILE A 138 -16.31 -6.54 13.22
C ILE A 138 -15.50 -5.26 13.11
N SER A 139 -16.09 -4.11 13.47
CA SER A 139 -15.45 -2.80 13.33
C SER A 139 -15.61 -1.94 14.57
N ALA A 140 -14.59 -1.16 14.90
CA ALA A 140 -14.64 -0.15 15.95
C ALA A 140 -13.95 1.15 15.49
N ALA A 141 -14.46 2.30 15.98
CA ALA A 141 -13.91 3.60 15.65
C ALA A 141 -12.59 3.87 16.38
N VAL A 142 -11.66 4.48 15.66
CA VAL A 142 -10.45 5.11 16.20
C VAL A 142 -10.74 6.60 16.34
N LEU A 143 -10.52 7.13 17.53
CA LEU A 143 -10.79 8.52 17.86
C LEU A 143 -9.48 9.32 17.96
N ASP A 144 -9.54 10.61 17.65
CA ASP A 144 -8.42 11.51 17.87
C ASP A 144 -8.36 12.01 19.33
N ALA A 145 -7.47 12.99 19.59
CA ALA A 145 -7.29 13.55 20.92
C ALA A 145 -8.50 14.36 21.43
N ASP A 146 -9.33 14.86 20.51
CA ASP A 146 -10.51 15.68 20.81
C ASP A 146 -11.79 14.81 20.91
N GLY A 147 -11.67 13.51 20.63
CA GLY A 147 -12.77 12.54 20.68
C GLY A 147 -13.53 12.41 19.36
N GLU A 148 -13.06 13.07 18.31
CA GLU A 148 -13.63 12.99 16.97
C GLU A 148 -13.19 11.71 16.27
N CYS A 149 -14.04 11.17 15.39
CA CYS A 149 -13.70 9.95 14.67
C CYS A 149 -12.64 10.21 13.60
N LEU A 150 -11.52 9.50 13.72
CA LEU A 150 -10.40 9.54 12.79
C LEU A 150 -10.48 8.46 11.71
N ALA A 151 -10.78 7.23 12.15
CA ALA A 151 -10.74 6.03 11.32
C ALA A 151 -11.61 4.93 11.93
N ALA A 152 -11.68 3.77 11.28
CA ALA A 152 -12.14 2.53 11.89
C ALA A 152 -11.13 1.41 11.67
N VAL A 153 -10.98 0.55 12.67
CA VAL A 153 -10.27 -0.74 12.53
C VAL A 153 -11.29 -1.84 12.43
N SER A 154 -11.05 -2.78 11.52
CA SER A 154 -11.93 -3.92 11.30
C SER A 154 -11.17 -5.23 11.27
N VAL A 155 -11.84 -6.31 11.67
CA VAL A 155 -11.47 -7.67 11.26
C VAL A 155 -12.57 -8.28 10.40
N SER A 156 -12.18 -9.02 9.36
CA SER A 156 -13.11 -9.65 8.43
C SER A 156 -12.70 -11.08 8.12
N GLY A 157 -13.67 -11.98 8.00
CA GLY A 157 -13.48 -13.31 7.44
C GLY A 157 -14.61 -14.27 7.78
N TRP A 158 -14.43 -15.54 7.44
CA TRP A 158 -15.43 -16.57 7.69
C TRP A 158 -15.35 -17.05 9.14
N LEU A 159 -16.27 -16.54 9.95
CA LEU A 159 -16.55 -17.07 11.28
C LEU A 159 -17.65 -18.12 11.11
N GLY A 160 -17.35 -19.39 11.37
CA GLY A 160 -18.36 -20.44 11.38
C GLY A 160 -19.39 -20.25 12.50
N GLU A 161 -20.01 -21.33 12.98
CA GLU A 161 -20.83 -21.24 14.19
C GLU A 161 -19.94 -20.99 15.42
N VAL A 162 -19.94 -19.73 15.89
CA VAL A 162 -19.24 -19.29 17.10
C VAL A 162 -20.31 -18.84 18.09
N ASN A 163 -20.22 -19.28 19.35
CA ASN A 163 -21.12 -18.80 20.40
C ASN A 163 -20.82 -17.33 20.75
N GLU A 164 -21.74 -16.67 21.43
CA GLU A 164 -21.64 -15.23 21.71
C GLU A 164 -20.43 -14.88 22.60
N ASP A 165 -20.13 -15.70 23.62
CA ASP A 165 -19.01 -15.46 24.53
C ASP A 165 -17.65 -15.58 23.81
N ASP A 166 -17.50 -16.56 22.93
CA ASP A 166 -16.32 -16.76 22.10
C ASP A 166 -16.20 -15.65 21.04
N LEU A 167 -17.32 -15.24 20.44
CA LEU A 167 -17.33 -14.14 19.47
C LEU A 167 -16.80 -12.84 20.11
N VAL A 168 -17.29 -12.54 21.31
CA VAL A 168 -16.88 -11.35 22.04
C VAL A 168 -15.43 -11.45 22.48
N SER A 169 -15.05 -12.53 23.15
CA SER A 169 -13.71 -12.66 23.73
C SER A 169 -12.60 -12.82 22.69
N GLN A 170 -12.84 -13.56 21.61
CA GLN A 170 -11.81 -13.88 20.61
C GLN A 170 -11.70 -12.84 19.49
N PHE A 171 -12.76 -12.10 19.18
CA PHE A 171 -12.77 -11.18 18.04
C PHE A 171 -13.15 -9.75 18.40
N VAL A 172 -14.24 -9.52 19.15
CA VAL A 172 -14.66 -8.15 19.50
C VAL A 172 -13.67 -7.46 20.42
N GLN A 173 -13.22 -8.14 21.49
CA GLN A 173 -12.29 -7.55 22.46
C GLN A 173 -10.94 -7.16 21.85
N PRO A 174 -10.30 -7.98 20.99
CA PRO A 174 -9.10 -7.56 20.25
C PRO A 174 -9.31 -6.33 19.36
N VAL A 175 -10.45 -6.23 18.65
CA VAL A 175 -10.77 -5.06 17.82
C VAL A 175 -10.92 -3.80 18.68
N LEU A 176 -11.68 -3.87 19.77
CA LEU A 176 -11.85 -2.75 20.70
C LEU A 176 -10.53 -2.35 21.36
N ALA A 177 -9.69 -3.31 21.76
CA ALA A 177 -8.38 -3.05 22.33
C ALA A 177 -7.47 -2.33 21.33
N THR A 178 -7.47 -2.77 20.07
CA THR A 178 -6.71 -2.14 18.98
C THR A 178 -7.19 -0.72 18.72
N ALA A 179 -8.49 -0.50 18.60
CA ALA A 179 -9.05 0.83 18.38
C ALA A 179 -8.71 1.81 19.52
N ARG A 180 -8.74 1.33 20.78
CA ARG A 180 -8.31 2.11 21.95
C ARG A 180 -6.81 2.39 21.94
N ALA A 181 -5.98 1.41 21.58
CA ALA A 181 -4.54 1.58 21.49
C ALA A 181 -4.18 2.70 20.50
N LEU A 182 -4.79 2.69 19.31
CA LEU A 182 -4.60 3.74 18.31
C LEU A 182 -5.15 5.10 18.76
N SER A 183 -6.31 5.13 19.41
CA SER A 183 -6.90 6.38 19.93
C SER A 183 -6.01 7.02 21.00
N ASN A 184 -5.35 6.21 21.84
CA ASN A 184 -4.44 6.68 22.88
C ASN A 184 -3.13 7.29 22.34
N LEU A 185 -2.79 7.08 21.07
CA LEU A 185 -1.63 7.70 20.43
C LEU A 185 -1.82 9.21 20.20
N ARG A 186 -3.02 9.76 20.47
CA ARG A 186 -3.35 11.19 20.30
C ARG A 186 -2.93 11.70 18.93
N ILE A 187 -3.32 10.94 17.91
CA ILE A 187 -2.93 11.18 16.52
C ILE A 187 -3.49 12.52 16.09
N GLN A 188 -2.61 13.49 15.86
CA GLN A 188 -2.99 14.73 15.17
C GLN A 188 -2.82 14.50 13.67
N THR A 189 -3.92 14.48 12.93
CA THR A 189 -3.98 14.28 11.47
C THR A 189 -3.26 15.36 10.68
N TRP A 190 -2.94 16.49 11.32
CA TRP A 190 -2.35 17.65 10.69
C TRP A 190 -0.85 17.88 10.97
N SER A 191 -0.17 17.09 11.81
CA SER A 191 1.20 17.45 12.19
C SER A 191 2.22 16.30 12.29
N ARG A 192 3.08 16.20 11.26
CA ARG A 192 4.50 16.60 11.38
C ARG A 192 5.16 16.59 10.01
N ALA A 193 5.64 17.77 9.60
CA ALA A 193 6.60 17.89 8.52
C ALA A 193 7.89 17.16 8.92
N VAL A 194 8.19 16.03 8.27
CA VAL A 194 9.55 15.48 8.29
C VAL A 194 10.41 16.42 7.44
N SER A 195 11.15 17.29 8.11
CA SER A 195 12.08 18.22 7.50
C SER A 195 13.43 17.56 7.23
N ARG A 196 13.72 17.28 5.96
CA ARG A 196 14.96 17.67 5.27
C ARG A 196 14.76 17.42 3.78
N PRO A 197 15.01 18.39 2.89
CA PRO A 197 15.12 18.06 1.48
C PRO A 197 16.31 17.09 1.33
N ALA A 198 16.05 15.91 0.79
CA ALA A 198 17.11 15.13 0.18
C ALA A 198 17.59 15.95 -1.03
N GLU A 199 18.79 16.53 -0.93
CA GLU A 199 19.53 16.99 -2.10
C GLU A 199 19.95 15.75 -2.88
N GLY A 200 19.06 15.29 -3.74
CA GLY A 200 19.29 14.16 -4.64
C GLY A 200 18.35 14.30 -5.81
N LYS A 201 18.90 14.68 -6.97
CA LYS A 201 18.22 14.51 -8.26
C LYS A 201 18.08 13.01 -8.50
N ASP A 202 16.98 12.45 -8.00
CA ASP A 202 16.40 11.21 -8.50
C ASP A 202 15.07 11.56 -9.18
N ALA A 203 15.16 12.50 -10.13
CA ALA A 203 14.20 12.50 -11.23
C ALA A 203 14.61 11.31 -12.09
N SER A 204 13.92 10.17 -11.94
CA SER A 204 13.89 9.19 -13.03
C SER A 204 13.52 9.99 -14.29
N ALA A 205 14.36 9.94 -15.33
CA ALA A 205 14.10 10.64 -16.56
C ALA A 205 12.63 10.38 -16.94
N ALA A 206 11.84 11.45 -17.00
CA ALA A 206 10.53 11.35 -17.66
C ALA A 206 10.81 10.77 -19.05
N PRO A 207 9.96 9.86 -19.57
CA PRO A 207 10.06 9.49 -20.98
C PRO A 207 10.17 10.78 -21.78
N GLU A 208 11.05 10.82 -22.78
CA GLU A 208 11.15 11.96 -23.68
C GLU A 208 9.73 12.23 -24.18
N GLU A 209 9.11 13.28 -23.64
CA GLU A 209 7.78 13.68 -24.03
C GLU A 209 7.93 14.14 -25.46
N ASP A 210 7.29 13.44 -26.39
CA ASP A 210 7.23 13.85 -27.78
C ASP A 210 6.29 15.06 -27.85
N GLU A 211 6.78 16.21 -27.36
CA GLU A 211 6.04 17.48 -27.34
C GLU A 211 5.67 17.94 -28.76
N ASP A 212 6.30 17.35 -29.78
CA ASP A 212 6.06 17.58 -31.20
C ASP A 212 4.98 16.64 -31.80
N ASP A 213 4.51 15.61 -31.07
CA ASP A 213 3.37 14.78 -31.48
C ASP A 213 2.06 15.59 -31.44
N PRO A 214 1.33 15.76 -32.56
CA PRO A 214 0.06 16.48 -32.59
C PRO A 214 -1.03 15.94 -31.65
N LEU A 215 -0.91 14.68 -31.21
CA LEU A 215 -1.83 14.06 -30.25
C LEU A 215 -1.43 14.31 -28.78
N PHE A 216 -0.25 14.88 -28.53
CA PHE A 216 0.24 15.13 -27.19
C PHE A 216 -0.41 16.35 -26.55
N ILE A 217 -1.13 16.14 -25.45
CA ILE A 217 -1.77 17.21 -24.68
C ILE A 217 -0.84 17.65 -23.55
N ALA A 218 -0.04 18.68 -23.79
CA ALA A 218 0.95 19.19 -22.83
C ALA A 218 0.37 19.58 -21.46
N SER A 219 -0.88 20.06 -21.40
CA SER A 219 -1.53 20.39 -20.11
C SER A 219 -1.78 19.15 -19.24
N ALA A 220 -2.15 18.03 -19.86
CA ALA A 220 -2.35 16.76 -19.16
C ALA A 220 -1.02 16.20 -18.65
N ALA A 221 0.02 16.20 -19.50
CA ALA A 221 1.37 15.77 -19.12
C ALA A 221 1.93 16.58 -17.94
N ARG A 222 1.78 17.92 -17.98
CA ARG A 222 2.16 18.80 -16.86
C ARG A 222 1.37 18.51 -15.59
N GLY A 223 0.10 18.14 -15.70
CA GLY A 223 -0.73 17.68 -14.57
C GLY A 223 -0.13 16.46 -13.88
N PHE A 224 0.21 15.42 -14.64
CA PHE A 224 0.89 14.23 -14.11
C PHE A 224 2.27 14.55 -13.54
N ARG A 225 3.04 15.43 -14.19
CA ARG A 225 4.35 15.87 -13.69
C ARG A 225 4.25 16.52 -12.30
N VAL A 226 3.20 17.29 -12.03
CA VAL A 226 2.96 17.86 -10.69
C VAL A 226 2.56 16.77 -9.68
N LEU A 227 1.73 15.78 -10.06
CA LEU A 227 1.39 14.66 -9.19
C LEU A 227 2.60 13.78 -8.86
N GLU A 228 3.45 13.50 -9.84
CA GLU A 228 4.69 12.71 -9.68
C GLU A 228 5.78 13.46 -8.88
N ALA A 229 5.66 14.77 -8.72
CA ALA A 229 6.58 15.57 -7.89
C ALA A 229 6.36 15.37 -6.39
N PHE A 230 5.22 14.82 -5.97
CA PHE A 230 4.99 14.39 -4.59
C PHE A 230 5.71 13.06 -4.37
N THR A 231 6.75 13.07 -3.56
CA THR A 231 7.54 11.88 -3.22
C THR A 231 7.61 11.69 -1.71
N PRO A 232 8.02 10.53 -1.18
CA PRO A 232 8.19 10.37 0.27
C PRO A 232 9.16 11.41 0.87
N ALA A 233 10.18 11.82 0.12
CA ALA A 233 11.11 12.89 0.51
C ALA A 233 10.53 14.30 0.40
N ASN A 234 9.48 14.49 -0.39
CA ASN A 234 8.77 15.76 -0.60
C ASN A 234 7.25 15.52 -0.50
N SER A 235 6.78 15.04 0.64
CA SER A 235 5.39 14.62 0.84
C SER A 235 4.43 15.77 1.08
N VAL A 236 4.95 16.88 1.63
CA VAL A 236 4.22 18.11 1.92
C VAL A 236 4.86 19.35 1.26
N PRO A 237 5.04 19.37 -0.07
CA PRO A 237 5.79 20.44 -0.73
C PRO A 237 5.02 21.77 -0.70
N THR A 238 5.75 22.89 -0.64
CA THR A 238 5.20 24.22 -0.93
C THR A 238 5.06 24.42 -2.43
N LEU A 239 4.31 25.45 -2.86
CA LEU A 239 4.21 25.82 -4.28
C LEU A 239 5.59 26.06 -4.92
N THR A 240 6.50 26.72 -4.18
CA THR A 240 7.88 26.98 -4.65
C THR A 240 8.68 25.69 -4.79
N ALA A 241 8.49 24.72 -3.89
CA ALA A 241 9.11 23.41 -4.01
C ALA A 241 8.60 22.66 -5.25
N LEU A 242 7.28 22.66 -5.49
CA LEU A 242 6.69 22.06 -6.69
C LEU A 242 7.20 22.71 -7.98
N HIS A 243 7.32 24.04 -8.02
CA HIS A 243 7.96 24.75 -9.13
C HIS A 243 9.38 24.24 -9.40
N ARG A 244 10.21 24.15 -8.36
CA ARG A 244 11.60 23.69 -8.49
C ARG A 244 11.69 22.23 -8.93
N LEU A 245 10.81 21.36 -8.42
CA LEU A 245 10.80 19.93 -8.73
C LEU A 245 10.32 19.65 -10.15
N THR A 246 9.33 20.42 -10.63
CA THR A 246 8.71 20.19 -11.95
C THR A 246 9.34 21.00 -13.08
N GLY A 247 10.07 22.08 -12.76
CA GLY A 247 10.58 23.04 -13.73
C GLY A 247 9.51 23.93 -14.38
N LEU A 248 8.24 23.79 -13.99
CA LEU A 248 7.12 24.54 -14.58
C LEU A 248 7.00 25.94 -13.96
N PRO A 249 6.62 26.99 -14.71
CA PRO A 249 6.41 28.32 -14.14
C PRO A 249 5.45 28.32 -12.94
N VAL A 250 5.72 29.12 -11.91
CA VAL A 250 4.93 29.15 -10.66
C VAL A 250 3.43 29.33 -10.91
N ALA A 251 3.05 30.22 -11.84
CA ALA A 251 1.65 30.43 -12.21
C ALA A 251 0.99 29.18 -12.84
N THR A 252 1.75 28.40 -13.60
CA THR A 252 1.30 27.13 -14.18
C THR A 252 1.10 26.08 -13.09
N VAL A 253 2.08 25.94 -12.17
CA VAL A 253 1.99 25.01 -11.03
C VAL A 253 0.78 25.35 -10.16
N GLN A 254 0.54 26.63 -9.87
CA GLN A 254 -0.60 27.07 -9.06
C GLN A 254 -1.92 26.62 -9.70
N ARG A 255 -2.12 26.89 -11.00
CA ARG A 255 -3.34 26.48 -11.71
C ARG A 255 -3.53 24.97 -11.75
N ILE A 256 -2.44 24.21 -11.91
CA ILE A 256 -2.50 22.74 -11.88
C ILE A 256 -2.88 22.26 -10.50
N VAL A 257 -2.25 22.78 -9.44
CA VAL A 257 -2.58 22.42 -8.06
C VAL A 257 -4.03 22.78 -7.72
N ASP A 258 -4.52 23.95 -8.13
CA ASP A 258 -5.92 24.33 -7.96
C ASP A 258 -6.87 23.36 -8.67
N THR A 259 -6.51 22.91 -9.87
CA THR A 259 -7.27 21.88 -10.60
C THR A 259 -7.22 20.54 -9.87
N LEU A 260 -6.05 20.10 -9.40
CA LEU A 260 -5.90 18.85 -8.65
C LEU A 260 -6.64 18.88 -7.31
N MET A 261 -6.74 20.04 -6.66
CA MET A 261 -7.57 20.25 -5.48
C MET A 261 -9.05 20.13 -5.82
N ALA A 262 -9.52 20.78 -6.89
CA ALA A 262 -10.90 20.65 -7.35
C ALA A 262 -11.24 19.20 -7.76
N CYS A 263 -10.28 18.47 -8.32
CA CYS A 263 -10.41 17.04 -8.61
C CYS A 263 -10.24 16.15 -7.37
N GLY A 264 -9.87 16.70 -6.21
CA GLY A 264 -9.74 15.98 -4.94
C GLY A 264 -8.49 15.10 -4.82
N TYR A 265 -7.47 15.27 -5.68
CA TYR A 265 -6.19 14.54 -5.58
C TYR A 265 -5.18 15.19 -4.64
N VAL A 266 -5.31 16.51 -4.45
CA VAL A 266 -4.44 17.31 -3.61
C VAL A 266 -5.30 18.07 -2.61
N GLU A 267 -4.78 18.29 -1.42
CA GLU A 267 -5.34 19.22 -0.45
C GLU A 267 -4.27 20.19 0.05
N LYS A 268 -4.70 21.34 0.55
CA LYS A 268 -3.82 22.43 0.97
C LYS A 268 -3.86 22.61 2.47
N ASP A 269 -2.67 22.76 3.03
CA ASP A 269 -2.46 23.31 4.34
C ASP A 269 -2.59 24.83 4.33
N ALA A 270 -3.65 25.36 4.92
CA ALA A 270 -3.81 26.81 5.04
C ALA A 270 -2.76 27.43 5.99
N LEU A 271 -2.38 26.72 7.06
CA LEU A 271 -1.46 27.21 8.08
C LEU A 271 -0.01 27.20 7.57
N HIS A 272 0.42 26.09 6.99
CA HIS A 272 1.80 25.89 6.53
C HIS A 272 2.02 26.20 5.04
N LYS A 273 0.95 26.49 4.28
CA LYS A 273 1.00 26.77 2.83
C LYS A 273 1.67 25.65 2.02
N THR A 274 1.51 24.42 2.49
CA THR A 274 1.97 23.18 1.86
C THR A 274 0.81 22.46 1.20
N PHE A 275 1.12 21.50 0.35
CA PHE A 275 0.14 20.64 -0.32
C PHE A 275 0.45 19.19 0.00
N ARG A 276 -0.55 18.32 0.04
CA ARG A 276 -0.34 16.87 0.15
C ARG A 276 -1.29 16.11 -0.76
N LEU A 277 -0.90 14.89 -1.12
CA LEU A 277 -1.78 13.95 -1.82
C LEU A 277 -2.89 13.47 -0.88
N THR A 278 -4.09 13.32 -1.42
CA THR A 278 -5.23 12.77 -0.68
C THR A 278 -5.32 11.26 -0.89
N VAL A 279 -6.21 10.63 -0.10
CA VAL A 279 -6.57 9.21 -0.24
C VAL A 279 -7.13 8.85 -1.62
N LYS A 280 -7.63 9.84 -2.40
CA LYS A 280 -8.12 9.63 -3.78
C LYS A 280 -7.05 9.06 -4.72
N THR A 281 -5.77 9.27 -4.39
CA THR A 281 -4.66 8.67 -5.17
C THR A 281 -4.69 7.15 -5.14
N LEU A 282 -5.28 6.52 -4.11
CA LEU A 282 -5.46 5.08 -4.03
C LEU A 282 -6.43 4.53 -5.09
N ASP A 283 -7.38 5.33 -5.60
CA ASP A 283 -8.30 4.90 -6.66
C ASP A 283 -7.51 4.46 -7.92
N MET A 284 -6.38 5.11 -8.20
CA MET A 284 -5.53 4.75 -9.33
C MET A 284 -4.81 3.41 -9.11
N LEU A 285 -4.35 3.17 -7.86
CA LEU A 285 -3.74 1.90 -7.49
C LEU A 285 -4.75 0.76 -7.55
N LEU A 286 -5.92 0.95 -6.96
CA LEU A 286 -7.01 -0.02 -6.94
C LEU A 286 -7.36 -0.44 -8.38
N ASN A 287 -7.63 0.54 -9.26
CA ASN A 287 -7.99 0.29 -10.65
C ASN A 287 -6.87 -0.44 -11.41
N PHE A 288 -5.60 -0.09 -11.16
CA PHE A 288 -4.46 -0.78 -11.76
C PHE A 288 -4.39 -2.25 -11.29
N GLN A 289 -4.47 -2.52 -9.99
CA GLN A 289 -4.38 -3.87 -9.45
C GLN A 289 -5.57 -4.73 -9.89
N MET A 290 -6.78 -4.17 -9.87
CA MET A 290 -7.99 -4.90 -10.25
C MET A 290 -8.10 -5.19 -11.75
N SER A 291 -7.51 -4.37 -12.62
CA SER A 291 -7.47 -4.64 -14.06
C SER A 291 -6.32 -5.55 -14.48
N ASN A 292 -5.29 -5.71 -13.64
CA ASN A 292 -4.09 -6.46 -13.98
C ASN A 292 -4.21 -7.96 -13.61
N ARG A 293 -4.28 -8.82 -14.64
CA ARG A 293 -4.38 -10.28 -14.48
C ARG A 293 -3.19 -10.89 -13.76
N ILE A 294 -1.97 -10.42 -14.03
CA ILE A 294 -0.74 -10.95 -13.42
C ILE A 294 -0.77 -10.74 -11.91
N ILE A 295 -1.17 -9.53 -11.47
CA ILE A 295 -1.29 -9.20 -10.05
C ILE A 295 -2.27 -10.15 -9.35
N LYS A 296 -3.45 -10.39 -9.95
CA LYS A 296 -4.45 -11.33 -9.44
C LYS A 296 -3.93 -12.77 -9.35
N THR A 297 -3.11 -13.21 -10.31
CA THR A 297 -2.50 -14.55 -10.33
C THR A 297 -1.41 -14.72 -9.27
N ILE A 298 -0.66 -13.66 -8.98
CA ILE A 298 0.46 -13.69 -8.03
C ILE A 298 -0.03 -13.56 -6.59
N TRP A 299 -1.06 -12.76 -6.34
CA TRP A 299 -1.55 -12.44 -5.00
C TRP A 299 -1.75 -13.67 -4.08
N PRO A 300 -2.53 -14.71 -4.46
CA PRO A 300 -2.76 -15.87 -3.61
C PRO A 300 -1.47 -16.59 -3.21
N ARG A 301 -0.55 -16.75 -4.18
CA ARG A 301 0.73 -17.43 -3.99
C ARG A 301 1.67 -16.63 -3.10
N LEU A 302 1.62 -15.29 -3.21
CA LEU A 302 2.42 -14.40 -2.37
C LEU A 302 1.97 -14.44 -0.91
N VAL A 303 0.65 -14.44 -0.65
CA VAL A 303 0.08 -14.61 0.70
C VAL A 303 0.47 -15.97 1.28
N GLN A 304 0.31 -17.04 0.50
CA GLN A 304 0.71 -18.40 0.93
C GLN A 304 2.21 -18.49 1.24
N LEU A 305 3.08 -17.90 0.41
CA LEU A 305 4.52 -17.88 0.68
C LEU A 305 4.81 -17.17 2.00
N ARG A 306 4.19 -16.00 2.23
CA ARG A 306 4.31 -15.26 3.50
C ARG A 306 3.88 -16.10 4.68
N ASP A 307 2.72 -16.74 4.62
CA ASP A 307 2.19 -17.56 5.73
C ASP A 307 3.12 -18.74 6.06
N HIS A 308 3.76 -19.35 5.05
CA HIS A 308 4.68 -20.47 5.27
C HIS A 308 6.03 -20.07 5.87
N CYS A 309 6.57 -18.90 5.48
CA CYS A 309 7.89 -18.47 5.95
C CYS A 309 7.83 -17.53 7.15
N GLY A 310 6.67 -16.91 7.39
CA GLY A 310 6.47 -15.84 8.36
C GLY A 310 7.20 -14.53 8.03
N LEU A 311 7.87 -14.45 6.87
CA LEU A 311 8.66 -13.32 6.43
C LEU A 311 7.90 -12.45 5.43
N ARG A 312 8.30 -11.19 5.35
CA ARG A 312 7.75 -10.25 4.38
C ARG A 312 7.98 -10.76 2.95
N CYS A 313 6.91 -10.74 2.16
CA CYS A 313 6.93 -11.17 0.78
C CYS A 313 6.40 -10.06 -0.14
N SER A 314 7.05 -9.84 -1.27
CA SER A 314 6.61 -8.84 -2.26
C SER A 314 6.75 -9.36 -3.69
N PHE A 315 6.06 -8.71 -4.62
CA PHE A 315 6.26 -8.90 -6.05
C PHE A 315 6.67 -7.57 -6.68
N CYS A 316 7.70 -7.60 -7.51
CA CYS A 316 8.21 -6.42 -8.20
C CYS A 316 8.38 -6.67 -9.70
N ILE A 317 8.32 -5.58 -10.47
CA ILE A 317 8.63 -5.57 -11.91
C ILE A 317 9.85 -4.70 -12.16
N LEU A 318 10.53 -4.90 -13.29
CA LEU A 318 11.56 -3.97 -13.77
C LEU A 318 10.88 -2.81 -14.50
N ALA A 319 11.25 -1.58 -14.15
CA ALA A 319 10.83 -0.36 -14.82
C ALA A 319 12.04 0.54 -15.01
N ASP A 320 12.47 0.68 -16.26
CA ASP A 320 13.72 1.35 -16.61
C ASP A 320 14.90 0.68 -15.88
N ASN A 321 15.59 1.43 -15.03
CA ASN A 321 16.74 0.99 -14.23
C ASN A 321 16.38 0.56 -12.79
N ASP A 322 15.09 0.63 -12.44
CA ASP A 322 14.59 0.35 -11.09
C ASP A 322 13.70 -0.89 -11.09
N ILE A 323 13.51 -1.47 -9.91
CA ILE A 323 12.35 -2.29 -9.63
C ILE A 323 11.22 -1.46 -9.02
N VAL A 324 9.98 -1.85 -9.29
CA VAL A 324 8.78 -1.29 -8.66
C VAL A 324 8.01 -2.42 -7.98
N HIS A 325 7.81 -2.31 -6.67
CA HIS A 325 6.97 -3.27 -5.93
C HIS A 325 5.49 -3.05 -6.26
N LEU A 326 4.81 -4.05 -6.82
CA LEU A 326 3.38 -3.96 -7.16
C LEU A 326 2.48 -4.67 -6.15
N LEU A 327 3.01 -5.63 -5.42
CA LEU A 327 2.36 -6.31 -4.30
C LEU A 327 3.30 -6.37 -3.12
N HIS A 328 2.72 -6.30 -1.93
CA HIS A 328 3.46 -6.34 -0.68
C HIS A 328 2.60 -7.00 0.39
N VAL A 329 3.16 -7.98 1.10
CA VAL A 329 2.52 -8.69 2.21
C VAL A 329 3.47 -8.63 3.41
N GLN A 330 2.98 -8.08 4.53
CA GLN A 330 3.76 -7.94 5.76
C GLN A 330 4.08 -9.29 6.39
N SER A 331 5.21 -9.34 7.11
CA SER A 331 5.57 -10.50 7.94
C SER A 331 4.49 -10.78 9.00
N HIS A 332 4.31 -12.05 9.33
CA HIS A 332 3.30 -12.52 10.27
C HIS A 332 3.78 -13.84 10.91
N PRO A 333 3.60 -14.07 12.23
CA PRO A 333 2.94 -13.19 13.20
C PRO A 333 3.86 -12.10 13.76
N HIS A 334 5.17 -12.17 13.50
CA HIS A 334 6.13 -11.19 14.00
C HIS A 334 6.28 -10.05 13.00
N ALA A 335 6.03 -8.84 13.46
CA ALA A 335 6.17 -7.66 12.64
C ALA A 335 7.60 -7.12 12.70
N ASP A 336 8.34 -7.26 11.61
CA ASP A 336 9.64 -6.63 11.45
C ASP A 336 9.47 -5.37 10.60
N TYR A 337 9.35 -4.23 11.30
CA TYR A 337 9.17 -2.95 10.63
C TYR A 337 10.50 -2.49 10.05
N HIS A 338 10.59 -2.52 8.73
CA HIS A 338 11.05 -1.40 7.92
C HIS A 338 10.69 -1.69 6.44
N THR A 339 9.97 -0.75 5.85
CA THR A 339 9.92 -0.41 4.41
C THR A 339 9.87 -1.54 3.37
N ALA A 340 8.67 -1.89 2.94
CA ALA A 340 8.33 -1.84 1.51
C ALA A 340 6.82 -1.58 1.43
N PHE A 341 6.45 -0.68 0.52
CA PHE A 341 5.05 -0.35 0.26
C PHE A 341 4.82 -0.58 -1.22
N VAL A 342 3.57 -0.84 -1.58
CA VAL A 342 3.18 -0.86 -2.99
C VAL A 342 3.58 0.46 -3.65
N GLY A 343 4.13 0.37 -4.86
CA GLY A 343 4.64 1.45 -5.67
C GLY A 343 6.05 1.94 -5.35
N ARG A 344 6.72 1.40 -4.32
CA ARG A 344 8.09 1.77 -3.99
C ARG A 344 9.04 1.42 -5.14
N ARG A 345 9.89 2.39 -5.51
CA ARG A 345 10.99 2.20 -6.47
C ARG A 345 12.32 1.98 -5.76
N LEU A 346 13.12 1.05 -6.26
CA LEU A 346 14.48 0.78 -5.78
C LEU A 346 15.40 0.46 -6.97
N PRO A 347 16.69 0.84 -6.95
CA PRO A 347 17.60 0.53 -8.06
C PRO A 347 17.74 -0.97 -8.28
N ALA A 348 17.54 -1.43 -9.52
CA ALA A 348 17.49 -2.87 -9.82
C ALA A 348 18.78 -3.59 -9.41
N LEU A 349 19.93 -2.99 -9.71
CA LEU A 349 21.26 -3.54 -9.44
C LEU A 349 21.62 -3.65 -7.94
N SER A 350 20.87 -3.01 -7.04
CA SER A 350 21.09 -3.09 -5.59
C SER A 350 20.07 -3.97 -4.88
N THR A 351 19.18 -4.65 -5.62
CA THR A 351 18.05 -5.42 -5.08
C THR A 351 18.09 -6.86 -5.56
N SER A 352 17.69 -7.81 -4.70
CA SER A 352 17.58 -9.21 -5.13
C SER A 352 16.57 -9.38 -6.26
N GLY A 353 15.43 -8.67 -6.20
CA GLY A 353 14.41 -8.68 -7.25
C GLY A 353 14.95 -8.21 -8.59
N GLY A 354 15.71 -7.11 -8.62
CA GLY A 354 16.32 -6.61 -9.85
C GLY A 354 17.39 -7.55 -10.39
N LEU A 355 18.29 -8.07 -9.54
CA LEU A 355 19.29 -9.05 -9.96
C LEU A 355 18.64 -10.34 -10.53
N ALA A 356 17.57 -10.81 -9.89
CA ALA A 356 16.81 -11.97 -10.35
C ALA A 356 16.16 -11.72 -11.72
N ILE A 357 15.53 -10.56 -11.94
CA ILE A 357 14.94 -10.21 -13.24
C ILE A 357 16.05 -10.07 -14.29
N LEU A 358 17.12 -9.32 -13.99
CA LEU A 358 18.23 -9.09 -14.92
C LEU A 358 18.96 -10.37 -15.32
N SER A 359 18.98 -11.40 -14.46
CA SER A 359 19.59 -12.70 -14.77
C SER A 359 18.91 -13.45 -15.92
N THR A 360 17.71 -13.04 -16.31
CA THR A 360 16.92 -13.65 -17.39
C THR A 360 17.14 -13.01 -18.76
N LEU A 361 17.82 -11.86 -18.81
CA LEU A 361 18.17 -11.19 -20.05
C LEU A 361 19.17 -12.04 -20.85
N ASP A 362 19.22 -11.85 -22.17
CA ASP A 362 20.32 -12.35 -23.00
C ASP A 362 21.65 -11.63 -22.66
N ASP A 363 22.78 -12.19 -23.12
CA ASP A 363 24.11 -11.68 -22.77
C ASP A 363 24.34 -10.26 -23.30
N GLU A 364 23.83 -9.93 -24.49
CA GLU A 364 23.97 -8.60 -25.10
C GLU A 364 23.26 -7.52 -24.25
N ARG A 365 22.02 -7.79 -23.83
CA ARG A 365 21.26 -6.88 -22.96
C ARG A 365 21.85 -6.82 -21.56
N LEU A 366 22.35 -7.94 -21.04
CA LEU A 366 22.97 -7.98 -19.72
C LEU A 366 24.24 -7.11 -19.68
N ASP A 367 25.10 -7.20 -20.69
CA ASP A 367 26.32 -6.41 -20.78
C ASP A 367 26.04 -4.89 -20.86
N ALA A 368 24.94 -4.51 -21.49
CA ALA A 368 24.51 -3.11 -21.58
C ALA A 368 24.05 -2.51 -20.23
N VAL A 369 23.60 -3.33 -19.28
CA VAL A 369 22.98 -2.84 -18.03
C VAL A 369 24.01 -2.17 -17.10
N PRO A 370 25.12 -2.81 -16.67
CA PRO A 370 26.15 -2.15 -15.86
C PRO A 370 26.93 -1.08 -16.62
N ALA A 371 26.99 -1.17 -17.96
CA ALA A 371 27.66 -0.18 -18.80
C ALA A 371 26.97 1.19 -18.66
N ASN A 372 25.64 1.21 -18.73
CA ASN A 372 24.82 2.41 -18.75
C ASN A 372 24.30 2.83 -17.37
N ASN A 373 24.48 1.99 -16.34
CA ASN A 373 23.98 2.24 -15.00
C ASN A 373 24.98 1.77 -13.93
N THR A 374 25.52 2.70 -13.14
CA THR A 374 26.32 2.36 -11.96
C THR A 374 25.51 2.72 -10.71
N PRO A 375 25.25 1.76 -9.80
CA PRO A 375 24.49 2.05 -8.60
C PRO A 375 25.16 3.14 -7.77
N LYS A 376 24.39 4.14 -7.34
CA LYS A 376 24.84 5.03 -6.28
C LYS A 376 24.89 4.22 -4.97
N PRO A 377 25.90 4.40 -4.12
CA PRO A 377 25.95 3.72 -2.83
C PRO A 377 24.80 4.18 -1.94
N ILE A 378 23.83 3.30 -1.68
CA ILE A 378 22.66 3.55 -0.81
C ILE A 378 23.02 3.23 0.64
N THR A 379 23.80 2.17 0.83
CA THR A 379 24.33 1.70 2.11
C THR A 379 25.83 1.47 1.98
N PRO A 380 26.57 1.30 3.10
CA PRO A 380 27.97 0.89 3.06
C PRO A 380 28.22 -0.47 2.40
N PHE A 381 27.16 -1.26 2.17
CA PHE A 381 27.23 -2.61 1.60
C PHE A 381 26.75 -2.68 0.15
N THR A 382 26.28 -1.55 -0.42
CA THR A 382 25.86 -1.50 -1.83
C THR A 382 27.02 -1.86 -2.74
N ILE A 383 26.84 -2.88 -3.58
CA ILE A 383 27.84 -3.24 -4.57
C ILE A 383 27.78 -2.22 -5.71
N THR A 384 28.88 -1.52 -5.94
CA THR A 384 29.02 -0.53 -7.02
C THR A 384 30.01 -0.97 -8.12
N ASP A 385 30.79 -2.02 -7.85
CA ASP A 385 31.75 -2.59 -8.81
C ASP A 385 31.03 -3.38 -9.91
N LYS A 386 31.28 -3.01 -11.17
CA LYS A 386 30.57 -3.55 -12.33
C LYS A 386 30.82 -5.05 -12.52
N ASP A 387 32.07 -5.49 -12.40
CA ASP A 387 32.43 -6.89 -12.59
C ASP A 387 31.81 -7.77 -11.49
N THR A 388 31.74 -7.25 -10.26
CA THR A 388 31.07 -7.93 -9.15
C THR A 388 29.56 -8.04 -9.37
N LEU A 389 28.92 -6.99 -9.88
CA LEU A 389 27.49 -7.02 -10.25
C LEU A 389 27.24 -8.03 -11.38
N GLN A 390 28.04 -8.03 -12.44
CA GLN A 390 27.89 -8.95 -13.55
C GLN A 390 28.05 -10.41 -13.08
N ARG A 391 29.05 -10.71 -12.25
CA ARG A 391 29.21 -12.05 -11.63
C ARG A 391 28.00 -12.43 -10.78
N ALA A 392 27.43 -11.49 -10.02
CA ALA A 392 26.24 -11.74 -9.21
C ALA A 392 25.01 -12.08 -10.07
N ILE A 393 24.83 -11.39 -11.20
CA ILE A 393 23.71 -11.64 -12.12
C ILE A 393 23.89 -12.99 -12.84
N VAL A 394 25.09 -13.32 -13.30
CA VAL A 394 25.38 -14.64 -13.91
C VAL A 394 25.16 -15.78 -12.92
N ALA A 395 25.64 -15.63 -11.68
CA ALA A 395 25.39 -16.61 -10.63
C ALA A 395 23.89 -16.78 -10.32
N ALA A 396 23.12 -15.68 -10.37
CA ALA A 396 21.66 -15.75 -10.21
C ALA A 396 20.98 -16.50 -11.36
N ARG A 397 21.49 -16.38 -12.60
CA ARG A 397 20.99 -17.14 -13.75
C ARG A 397 21.18 -18.64 -13.56
N GLU A 398 22.36 -19.07 -13.12
CA GLU A 398 22.68 -20.48 -12.88
C GLU A 398 21.86 -21.09 -11.75
N LYS A 399 21.66 -20.33 -10.66
CA LYS A 399 20.92 -20.77 -9.47
C LYS A 399 19.39 -20.67 -9.63
N GLY A 400 18.91 -19.73 -10.45
CA GLY A 400 17.50 -19.39 -10.60
C GLY A 400 16.95 -18.45 -9.52
N TYR A 401 17.82 -17.84 -8.71
CA TYR A 401 17.47 -16.86 -7.67
C TYR A 401 18.67 -15.97 -7.34
N ALA A 402 18.40 -14.80 -6.75
CA ALA A 402 19.42 -13.83 -6.34
C ALA A 402 19.28 -13.45 -4.87
N PHE A 403 20.42 -13.14 -4.23
CA PHE A 403 20.47 -12.60 -2.87
C PHE A 403 21.00 -11.17 -2.84
N THR A 404 20.60 -10.43 -1.83
CA THR A 404 21.30 -9.20 -1.40
C THR A 404 21.40 -9.17 0.11
N ASP A 405 22.54 -8.70 0.62
CA ASP A 405 22.80 -8.49 2.04
C ASP A 405 22.99 -6.99 2.26
N GLN A 406 21.97 -6.33 2.81
CA GLN A 406 21.98 -4.92 3.20
C GLN A 406 22.26 -3.91 2.08
N GLN A 407 22.15 -4.30 0.81
CA GLN A 407 22.57 -3.45 -0.32
C GLN A 407 21.65 -2.26 -0.57
N SER A 408 20.34 -2.43 -0.46
CA SER A 408 19.35 -1.34 -0.65
C SER A 408 18.78 -0.81 0.67
N ILE A 409 18.72 -1.64 1.70
CA ILE A 409 18.14 -1.32 3.01
C ILE A 409 19.05 -1.93 4.07
N MET A 410 19.51 -1.10 5.02
CA MET A 410 20.34 -1.55 6.14
C MET A 410 19.59 -2.58 6.99
N PHE A 411 20.33 -3.54 7.57
CA PHE A 411 19.81 -4.59 8.45
C PHE A 411 18.81 -5.58 7.82
N GLU A 412 18.76 -5.68 6.49
CA GLU A 412 17.95 -6.68 5.78
C GLU A 412 18.79 -7.63 4.93
N VAL A 413 18.37 -8.89 4.86
CA VAL A 413 18.78 -9.86 3.85
C VAL A 413 17.57 -10.22 3.00
N ASN A 414 17.77 -10.25 1.68
CA ASN A 414 16.68 -10.48 0.73
C ASN A 414 17.06 -11.58 -0.24
N VAL A 415 16.07 -12.38 -0.62
CA VAL A 415 16.16 -13.39 -1.68
C VAL A 415 15.04 -13.19 -2.68
N ALA A 416 15.31 -13.37 -3.96
CA ALA A 416 14.29 -13.26 -5.00
C ALA A 416 14.47 -14.30 -6.10
N ALA A 417 13.35 -14.70 -6.69
CA ALA A 417 13.33 -15.56 -7.87
C ALA A 417 12.47 -14.90 -8.96
N PRO A 418 12.92 -14.94 -10.23
CA PRO A 418 12.15 -14.37 -11.33
C PRO A 418 10.91 -15.23 -11.60
N ILE A 419 9.85 -14.57 -12.06
CA ILE A 419 8.67 -15.21 -12.60
C ILE A 419 8.76 -15.10 -14.12
N VAL A 420 8.85 -16.24 -14.79
CA VAL A 420 9.04 -16.36 -16.23
C VAL A 420 7.88 -17.17 -16.82
N GLU A 421 7.28 -16.67 -17.89
CA GLU A 421 6.24 -17.37 -18.65
C GLU A 421 6.84 -18.50 -19.51
N ALA A 422 5.97 -19.37 -20.04
CA ALA A 422 6.38 -20.51 -20.85
C ALA A 422 7.11 -20.12 -22.14
N ASP A 423 6.88 -18.91 -22.65
CA ASP A 423 7.56 -18.35 -23.83
C ASP A 423 8.90 -17.67 -23.52
N GLY A 424 9.31 -17.64 -22.24
CA GLY A 424 10.53 -17.00 -21.77
C GLY A 424 10.36 -15.53 -21.37
N GLN A 425 9.17 -14.94 -21.48
CA GLN A 425 8.92 -13.58 -21.05
C GLN A 425 8.98 -13.47 -19.51
N VAL A 426 9.70 -12.46 -19.01
CA VAL A 426 9.82 -12.23 -17.56
C VAL A 426 8.77 -11.24 -17.10
N LEU A 427 7.93 -11.67 -16.17
CA LEU A 427 6.86 -10.84 -15.61
C LEU A 427 7.33 -9.97 -14.44
N GLY A 428 8.38 -10.40 -13.74
CA GLY A 428 8.89 -9.75 -12.54
C GLY A 428 9.60 -10.74 -11.62
N ALA A 429 9.67 -10.45 -10.33
CA ALA A 429 10.24 -11.35 -9.32
C ALA A 429 9.44 -11.35 -8.01
N MET A 430 9.35 -12.53 -7.39
CA MET A 430 8.92 -12.65 -5.99
C MET A 430 10.13 -12.46 -5.09
N VAL A 431 9.99 -11.63 -4.06
CA VAL A 431 11.05 -11.27 -3.14
C VAL A 431 10.62 -11.61 -1.72
N VAL A 432 11.50 -12.29 -0.97
CA VAL A 432 11.37 -12.52 0.47
C VAL A 432 12.42 -11.70 1.19
N SER A 433 11.99 -10.94 2.20
CA SER A 433 12.82 -10.00 2.96
C SER A 433 12.81 -10.38 4.44
N ALA A 434 14.01 -10.50 5.03
CA ALA A 434 14.17 -10.93 6.41
C ALA A 434 15.14 -10.02 7.20
N PRO A 435 14.92 -9.85 8.52
CA PRO A 435 15.81 -9.06 9.37
C PRO A 435 17.17 -9.76 9.53
N LYS A 436 18.25 -9.03 9.27
CA LYS A 436 19.63 -9.54 9.35
C LYS A 436 20.01 -10.06 10.73
N ARG A 437 19.39 -9.52 11.79
CA ARG A 437 19.63 -9.95 13.18
C ARG A 437 19.33 -11.44 13.38
N ASP A 438 18.28 -11.93 12.72
CA ASP A 438 17.71 -13.26 12.95
C ASP A 438 17.93 -14.19 11.74
N TRP A 439 18.27 -13.63 10.57
CA TRP A 439 18.46 -14.33 9.31
C TRP A 439 19.80 -14.04 8.63
N THR A 440 20.49 -15.11 8.23
CA THR A 440 21.69 -15.05 7.38
C THR A 440 21.35 -15.46 5.94
N VAL A 441 22.22 -15.14 4.98
CA VAL A 441 22.05 -15.57 3.59
C VAL A 441 22.00 -17.10 3.49
N ALA A 442 22.90 -17.79 4.20
CA ALA A 442 22.93 -19.26 4.24
C ALA A 442 21.61 -19.86 4.76
N ARG A 443 21.05 -19.27 5.82
CA ARG A 443 19.76 -19.70 6.37
C ARG A 443 18.61 -19.48 5.40
N LEU A 444 18.57 -18.34 4.70
CA LEU A 444 17.57 -18.10 3.64
C LEU A 444 17.71 -19.09 2.48
N GLU A 445 18.95 -19.43 2.10
CA GLU A 445 19.24 -20.42 1.05
C GLU A 445 18.74 -21.81 1.42
N GLU A 446 18.93 -22.23 2.67
CA GLU A 446 18.49 -23.54 3.15
C GLU A 446 16.97 -23.60 3.38
N GLU A 447 16.39 -22.63 4.08
CA GLU A 447 15.01 -22.71 4.58
C GLU A 447 13.96 -22.14 3.60
N ILE A 448 14.31 -21.10 2.83
CA ILE A 448 13.32 -20.29 2.07
C ILE A 448 13.39 -20.53 0.57
N VAL A 449 14.59 -20.62 -0.01
CA VAL A 449 14.78 -20.78 -1.47
C VAL A 449 14.00 -21.96 -2.05
N PRO A 450 14.00 -23.17 -1.47
CA PRO A 450 13.25 -24.29 -2.04
C PRO A 450 11.75 -23.99 -2.21
N ARG A 451 11.17 -23.28 -1.23
CA ARG A 451 9.76 -22.87 -1.27
C ARG A 451 9.54 -21.76 -2.29
N LEU A 452 10.37 -20.72 -2.27
CA LEU A 452 10.29 -19.61 -3.22
C LEU A 452 10.34 -20.10 -4.68
N LEU A 453 11.22 -21.05 -4.99
CA LEU A 453 11.31 -21.66 -6.32
C LEU A 453 10.07 -22.50 -6.67
N SER A 454 9.50 -23.21 -5.69
CA SER A 454 8.25 -23.95 -5.88
C SER A 454 7.08 -23.03 -6.27
N TYR A 455 6.95 -21.87 -5.61
CA TYR A 455 5.89 -20.89 -5.90
C TYR A 455 6.06 -20.17 -7.25
N THR A 456 7.30 -19.90 -7.66
CA THR A 456 7.58 -19.20 -8.92
C THR A 456 7.48 -20.12 -10.14
N ARG A 457 7.94 -21.38 -10.04
CA ARG A 457 7.92 -22.35 -11.15
C ARG A 457 6.53 -22.94 -11.42
N SER A 458 5.72 -23.15 -10.38
CA SER A 458 4.35 -23.69 -10.50
C SER A 458 3.33 -22.65 -10.99
N MET A 459 3.78 -21.45 -11.37
CA MET A 459 2.88 -20.33 -11.64
C MET A 459 2.20 -20.43 -13.01
N PHE A 460 2.94 -20.94 -14.01
CA PHE A 460 2.56 -21.00 -15.43
C PHE A 460 2.88 -22.35 -16.10
N SER A 461 3.16 -23.38 -15.29
CA SER A 461 3.41 -24.76 -15.75
C SER A 461 2.13 -25.53 -16.06
#